data_AF-A0A3M0ZLK1-F1
#
_entry.id   AF-A0A3M0ZLK1-F1
#
_cell.length_a   1.000
_cell.length_b   1.000
_cell.length_c   1.000
_cell.angle_alpha   90.00
_cell.angle_beta   90.00
_cell.angle_gamma   90.00
#
_symmetry.space_group_name_H-M   'P 1'
#
loop_
_entity.id
_entity.type
_entity.pdbx_description
1 polymer ?
#
loop_
_entity_poly.entity_id
_entity_poly.type
_entity_poly.pdbx_seq_one_letter_code
_entity_poly.pdbx_strand_id
1 'polypeptide(L)'
;MLEGQVAALHSQVLDGEHLLKTLTALRESSLYVPDRNTYLLYPDRQIAPVWERNKIPESKIASCSVIHELLKFEDNPIVRRDETGVVRFHADAANAMELKEQLRTYLDRIGLQFSEDSMRTLEDLFEEVFNHHEFTGRSTTFFAYEGLNSVYWHMVSKLLLALQENIFRLGLKEKQLDDLRRYYFAIRHGLGYSQGSERFGAFACDPYSHSPENAPARQPGMTGQAKEDILIRLGELGLRPDGGALRICPILLRSEDFNASEHTLEWAPNPGPACYKLTFPADSLAFLYLGQPFVYYLSTQADPEQSEITVKADHHDILYRGKGELSPEITRRLAQRDSGLLQVEVSLHPSCLCSGEAAY
;
A
#
# COMPACT_ATOMS: atom_id res chain seq x y z
N MET A 1 -6.72 4.04 -10.04
CA MET A 1 -6.59 3.47 -8.68
C MET A 1 -5.20 2.90 -8.49
N LEU A 2 -4.65 2.98 -7.29
CA LEU A 2 -3.33 2.44 -6.93
C LEU A 2 -3.27 0.93 -7.12
N GLU A 3 -4.33 0.21 -6.72
CA GLU A 3 -4.42 -1.24 -6.86
C GLU A 3 -4.23 -1.73 -8.31
N GLY A 4 -4.79 -1.01 -9.29
CA GLY A 4 -4.58 -1.33 -10.71
C GLY A 4 -3.11 -1.17 -11.14
N GLN A 5 -2.38 -0.22 -10.56
CA GLN A 5 -0.94 -0.05 -10.84
C GLN A 5 -0.15 -1.20 -10.22
N VAL A 6 -0.45 -1.54 -8.97
CA VAL A 6 0.15 -2.67 -8.26
C VAL A 6 -0.05 -3.97 -9.04
N ALA A 7 -1.27 -4.22 -9.54
CA ALA A 7 -1.59 -5.39 -10.34
C ALA A 7 -0.82 -5.42 -11.67
N ALA A 8 -0.71 -4.27 -12.36
CA ALA A 8 0.08 -4.18 -13.59
C ALA A 8 1.57 -4.46 -13.34
N LEU A 9 2.15 -3.94 -12.25
CA LEU A 9 3.54 -4.23 -11.87
C LEU A 9 3.73 -5.72 -11.51
N HIS A 10 2.80 -6.31 -10.75
CA HIS A 10 2.85 -7.74 -10.39
C HIS A 10 2.65 -8.68 -11.58
N SER A 11 2.02 -8.24 -12.66
CA SER A 11 1.82 -9.07 -13.85
C SER A 11 3.12 -9.40 -14.58
N GLN A 12 4.23 -8.71 -14.25
CA GLN A 12 5.57 -8.91 -14.83
C GLN A 12 5.64 -8.72 -16.36
N VAL A 13 4.62 -8.10 -16.99
CA VAL A 13 4.61 -7.83 -18.43
C VAL A 13 5.40 -6.58 -18.82
N LEU A 14 5.64 -5.67 -17.87
CA LEU A 14 6.36 -4.42 -18.13
C LEU A 14 7.86 -4.68 -18.23
N ASP A 15 8.51 -4.06 -19.22
CA ASP A 15 9.97 -3.94 -19.26
C ASP A 15 10.44 -2.76 -18.39
N GLY A 16 11.76 -2.56 -18.30
CA GLY A 16 12.34 -1.50 -17.46
C GLY A 16 11.95 -0.07 -17.90
N GLU A 17 11.71 0.17 -19.18
CA GLU A 17 11.32 1.51 -19.67
C GLU A 17 9.86 1.81 -19.34
N HIS A 18 8.97 0.85 -19.59
CA HIS A 18 7.55 0.99 -19.26
C HIS A 18 7.31 1.05 -17.75
N LEU A 19 8.10 0.32 -16.95
CA LEU A 19 8.06 0.40 -15.50
C LEU A 19 8.43 1.81 -15.01
N LEU A 20 9.53 2.38 -15.51
CA LEU A 20 9.93 3.75 -15.17
C LEU A 20 8.85 4.76 -15.55
N LYS A 21 8.34 4.72 -16.78
CA LYS A 21 7.24 5.59 -17.22
C LYS A 21 6.01 5.48 -16.31
N THR A 22 5.66 4.26 -15.90
CA THR A 22 4.52 4.01 -15.01
C THR A 22 4.76 4.64 -13.64
N LEU A 23 5.95 4.47 -13.05
CA LEU A 23 6.30 5.06 -11.75
C LEU A 23 6.36 6.59 -11.80
N THR A 24 6.90 7.16 -12.88
CA THR A 24 6.89 8.61 -13.12
C THR A 24 5.46 9.13 -13.17
N ALA A 25 4.61 8.54 -14.00
CA ALA A 25 3.21 8.94 -14.11
C ALA A 25 2.44 8.77 -12.78
N LEU A 26 2.73 7.70 -12.03
CA LEU A 26 2.13 7.47 -10.71
C LEU A 26 2.54 8.57 -9.72
N ARG A 27 3.82 8.97 -9.71
CA ARG A 27 4.34 10.06 -8.86
C ARG A 27 3.76 11.43 -9.24
N GLU A 28 3.45 11.66 -10.51
CA GLU A 28 2.83 12.89 -11.01
C GLU A 28 1.29 12.88 -10.91
N SER A 29 0.69 11.73 -10.61
CA SER A 29 -0.76 11.58 -10.54
C SER A 29 -1.37 12.16 -9.25
N SER A 30 -2.69 12.34 -9.26
CA SER A 30 -3.48 12.70 -8.08
C SER A 30 -3.56 11.60 -7.01
N LEU A 31 -2.93 10.44 -7.22
CA LEU A 31 -2.77 9.43 -6.17
C LEU A 31 -1.62 9.78 -5.24
N TYR A 32 -0.60 10.50 -5.72
CA TYR A 32 0.54 10.88 -4.91
C TYR A 32 0.19 12.09 -4.03
N VAL A 33 0.52 12.00 -2.74
CA VAL A 33 0.30 13.06 -1.76
C VAL A 33 1.65 13.62 -1.34
N PRO A 34 2.09 14.77 -1.89
CA PRO A 34 3.42 15.32 -1.66
C PRO A 34 3.77 15.52 -0.19
N ASP A 35 2.85 16.10 0.58
CA ASP A 35 3.07 16.39 2.00
C ASP A 35 3.28 15.12 2.82
N ARG A 36 2.65 14.01 2.42
CA ARG A 36 2.76 12.70 3.08
C ARG A 36 3.84 11.79 2.46
N ASN A 37 4.42 12.18 1.32
CA ASN A 37 5.30 11.38 0.48
C ASN A 37 4.78 9.95 0.22
N THR A 38 3.49 9.78 -0.02
CA THR A 38 2.87 8.45 -0.17
C THR A 38 1.67 8.47 -1.11
N TYR A 39 0.97 7.35 -1.25
CA TYR A 39 -0.08 7.16 -2.25
C TYR A 39 -1.45 6.84 -1.64
N LEU A 40 -2.51 7.38 -2.26
CA LEU A 40 -3.91 7.06 -2.00
C LEU A 40 -4.40 5.90 -2.87
N LEU A 41 -5.47 5.22 -2.45
CA LEU A 41 -6.11 4.17 -3.26
C LEU A 41 -6.72 4.73 -4.55
N TYR A 42 -7.33 5.91 -4.46
CA TYR A 42 -7.96 6.66 -5.55
C TYR A 42 -7.81 8.16 -5.27
N PRO A 43 -7.96 9.01 -6.29
CA PRO A 43 -7.83 10.44 -6.12
C PRO A 43 -8.80 10.95 -5.05
N ASP A 44 -8.34 11.90 -4.24
CA ASP A 44 -9.23 12.64 -3.37
C ASP A 44 -10.22 13.47 -4.19
N ARG A 45 -11.39 13.77 -3.62
CA ARG A 45 -12.39 14.63 -4.24
C ARG A 45 -13.09 15.47 -3.18
N GLN A 46 -13.38 16.72 -3.55
CA GLN A 46 -14.20 17.59 -2.73
C GLN A 46 -15.65 17.11 -2.78
N ILE A 47 -16.21 16.74 -1.63
CA ILE A 47 -17.64 16.44 -1.54
C ILE A 47 -18.37 17.75 -1.24
N ALA A 48 -19.41 18.05 -2.01
CA ALA A 48 -20.24 19.24 -1.80
C ALA A 48 -20.70 19.33 -0.32
N PRO A 49 -20.73 20.51 0.28
CA PRO A 49 -21.27 20.66 1.63
C PRO A 49 -22.77 20.35 1.66
N VAL A 50 -23.30 19.98 2.83
CA VAL A 50 -24.69 19.49 2.97
C VAL A 50 -25.71 20.48 2.41
N TRP A 51 -25.50 21.79 2.60
CA TRP A 51 -26.43 22.81 2.11
C TRP A 51 -26.45 22.96 0.58
N GLU A 52 -25.37 22.56 -0.12
CA GLU A 52 -25.28 22.52 -1.59
C GLU A 52 -25.86 21.24 -2.19
N ARG A 53 -26.00 20.17 -1.40
CA ARG A 53 -26.58 18.91 -1.86
C ARG A 53 -28.10 18.99 -1.97
N ASN A 54 -28.66 18.05 -2.74
CA ASN A 54 -30.10 17.84 -2.86
C ASN A 54 -30.85 19.12 -3.29
N LYS A 55 -30.27 19.94 -4.16
CA LYS A 55 -30.94 21.10 -4.75
C LYS A 55 -31.47 20.72 -6.11
N ILE A 56 -32.76 20.94 -6.35
CA ILE A 56 -33.36 20.76 -7.67
C ILE A 56 -33.12 22.07 -8.46
N PRO A 57 -32.48 22.02 -9.64
CA PRO A 57 -32.25 23.23 -10.43
C PRO A 57 -33.56 23.90 -10.87
N GLU A 58 -33.62 25.23 -10.85
CA GLU A 58 -34.84 25.99 -11.20
C GLU A 58 -35.34 25.67 -12.61
N SER A 59 -34.42 25.48 -13.56
CA SER A 59 -34.75 25.07 -14.92
C SER A 59 -35.48 23.71 -14.97
N LYS A 60 -35.13 22.80 -14.06
CA LYS A 60 -35.76 21.48 -13.96
C LYS A 60 -37.10 21.53 -13.25
N ILE A 61 -37.23 22.38 -12.23
CA ILE A 61 -38.51 22.66 -11.57
C ILE A 61 -39.52 23.17 -12.60
N ALA A 62 -39.14 24.19 -13.38
CA ALA A 62 -40.02 24.80 -14.40
C ALA A 62 -40.51 23.82 -15.47
N SER A 63 -39.70 22.78 -15.78
CA SER A 63 -40.05 21.74 -16.74
C SER A 63 -40.80 20.54 -16.14
N CYS A 64 -40.86 20.40 -14.80
CA CYS A 64 -41.40 19.23 -14.12
C CYS A 64 -42.76 19.53 -13.49
N SER A 65 -43.84 19.21 -14.21
CA SER A 65 -45.22 19.43 -13.74
C SER A 65 -45.53 18.71 -12.43
N VAL A 66 -44.90 17.56 -12.18
CA VAL A 66 -45.04 16.79 -10.94
C VAL A 66 -44.59 17.59 -9.72
N ILE A 67 -43.44 18.27 -9.80
CA ILE A 67 -42.95 19.11 -8.71
C ILE A 67 -43.92 20.27 -8.45
N HIS A 68 -44.41 20.91 -9.50
CA HIS A 68 -45.39 22.00 -9.35
C HIS A 68 -46.67 21.53 -8.65
N GLU A 69 -47.16 20.33 -8.94
CA GLU A 69 -48.35 19.79 -8.30
C GLU A 69 -48.09 19.45 -6.83
N LEU A 70 -46.94 18.82 -6.52
CA LEU A 70 -46.56 18.46 -5.15
C LEU A 70 -46.36 19.70 -4.27
N LEU A 71 -45.76 20.77 -4.79
CA LEU A 71 -45.53 22.02 -4.07
C LEU A 71 -46.81 22.79 -3.69
N LYS A 72 -47.99 22.40 -4.20
CA LYS A 72 -49.28 22.94 -3.73
C LYS A 72 -49.65 22.45 -2.33
N PHE A 73 -49.02 21.38 -1.86
CA PHE A 73 -49.25 20.77 -0.56
C PHE A 73 -48.03 21.01 0.34
N GLU A 74 -48.21 21.82 1.37
CA GLU A 74 -47.13 22.26 2.27
C GLU A 74 -46.41 21.07 2.94
N ASP A 75 -47.16 20.06 3.38
CA ASP A 75 -46.65 18.85 4.07
C ASP A 75 -46.47 17.63 3.14
N ASN A 76 -46.13 17.83 1.87
CA ASN A 76 -45.83 16.71 0.97
C ASN A 76 -44.47 16.07 1.34
N PRO A 77 -44.37 14.73 1.40
CA PRO A 77 -43.16 14.03 1.85
C PRO A 77 -42.13 13.83 0.72
N ILE A 78 -42.26 14.53 -0.41
CA ILE A 78 -41.48 14.23 -1.63
C ILE A 78 -40.53 15.38 -1.96
N VAL A 79 -41.02 16.62 -1.98
CA VAL A 79 -40.22 17.82 -2.24
C VAL A 79 -40.62 18.95 -1.29
N ARG A 80 -39.65 19.77 -0.89
CA ARG A 80 -39.88 20.94 -0.05
C ARG A 80 -39.19 22.16 -0.62
N ARG A 81 -39.88 23.30 -0.59
CA ARG A 81 -39.28 24.62 -0.80
C ARG A 81 -38.90 25.24 0.53
N ASP A 82 -37.66 25.67 0.69
CA ASP A 82 -37.22 26.39 1.88
C ASP A 82 -37.57 27.89 1.82
N GLU A 83 -37.30 28.61 2.91
CA GLU A 83 -37.55 30.06 3.04
C GLU A 83 -36.77 30.93 2.05
N THR A 84 -35.72 30.39 1.45
CA THR A 84 -34.90 31.07 0.42
C THR A 84 -35.38 30.76 -1.00
N GLY A 85 -36.42 29.94 -1.14
CA GLY A 85 -36.99 29.52 -2.43
C GLY A 85 -36.35 28.28 -3.04
N VAL A 86 -35.32 27.70 -2.41
CA VAL A 86 -34.63 26.50 -2.93
C VAL A 86 -35.52 25.28 -2.71
N VAL A 87 -35.70 24.49 -3.77
CA VAL A 87 -36.45 23.24 -3.72
C VAL A 87 -35.51 22.05 -3.58
N ARG A 88 -35.83 21.13 -2.67
CA ARG A 88 -35.07 19.90 -2.40
C ARG A 88 -36.00 18.70 -2.35
N PHE A 89 -35.49 17.51 -2.63
CA PHE A 89 -36.21 16.28 -2.29
C PHE A 89 -36.26 16.12 -0.77
N HIS A 90 -37.30 15.46 -0.26
CA HIS A 90 -37.39 15.13 1.16
C HIS A 90 -36.26 14.16 1.55
N ALA A 91 -35.79 14.27 2.79
CA ALA A 91 -34.62 13.50 3.26
C ALA A 91 -34.93 12.01 3.52
N ASP A 92 -36.21 11.64 3.54
CA ASP A 92 -36.64 10.29 3.90
C ASP A 92 -36.45 9.27 2.77
N ALA A 93 -36.18 9.70 1.53
CA ALA A 93 -35.87 8.80 0.41
C ALA A 93 -34.37 8.73 0.20
N ALA A 94 -33.76 7.57 0.48
CA ALA A 94 -32.33 7.34 0.25
C ALA A 94 -32.01 6.96 -1.20
N ASN A 95 -33.00 6.50 -1.97
CA ASN A 95 -32.86 6.06 -3.36
C ASN A 95 -34.17 6.19 -4.14
N ALA A 96 -34.12 5.98 -5.46
CA ALA A 96 -35.27 6.13 -6.35
C ALA A 96 -36.42 5.14 -6.04
N MET A 97 -36.11 3.96 -5.50
CA MET A 97 -37.13 2.97 -5.11
C MET A 97 -37.94 3.47 -3.91
N GLU A 98 -37.28 3.98 -2.89
CA GLU A 98 -37.93 4.58 -1.73
C GLU A 98 -38.72 5.84 -2.11
N LEU A 99 -38.18 6.69 -2.98
CA LEU A 99 -38.90 7.85 -3.51
C LEU A 99 -40.22 7.42 -4.18
N LYS A 100 -40.18 6.38 -5.01
CA LYS A 100 -41.34 5.86 -5.72
C LYS A 100 -42.39 5.31 -4.76
N GLU A 101 -41.97 4.57 -3.74
CA GLU A 101 -42.85 4.01 -2.72
C GLU A 101 -43.52 5.10 -1.88
N GLN A 102 -42.75 6.11 -1.46
CA GLN A 102 -43.26 7.26 -0.73
C GLN A 102 -44.24 8.07 -1.56
N LEU A 103 -43.92 8.31 -2.84
CA LEU A 103 -44.80 9.03 -3.76
C LEU A 103 -46.14 8.30 -3.92
N ARG A 104 -46.12 6.99 -4.23
CA ARG A 104 -47.35 6.20 -4.39
C ARG A 104 -48.22 6.24 -3.13
N THR A 105 -47.62 6.00 -1.98
CA THR A 105 -48.32 6.06 -0.69
C THR A 105 -48.95 7.43 -0.43
N TYR A 106 -48.22 8.50 -0.75
CA TYR A 106 -48.71 9.86 -0.59
C TYR A 106 -49.87 10.18 -1.55
N LEU A 107 -49.73 9.81 -2.82
CA LEU A 107 -50.74 10.00 -3.86
C LEU A 107 -52.06 9.30 -3.51
N ASP A 108 -51.98 8.04 -3.07
CA ASP A 108 -53.15 7.27 -2.63
C ASP A 108 -53.85 7.95 -1.46
N ARG A 109 -53.08 8.50 -0.50
CA ARG A 109 -53.62 9.21 0.68
C ARG A 109 -54.39 10.47 0.29
N ILE A 110 -53.94 11.21 -0.72
CA ILE A 110 -54.56 12.48 -1.13
C ILE A 110 -55.55 12.31 -2.30
N GLY A 111 -55.73 11.08 -2.80
CA GLY A 111 -56.63 10.80 -3.93
C GLY A 111 -56.17 11.41 -5.26
N LEU A 112 -54.86 11.59 -5.44
CA LEU A 112 -54.25 12.09 -6.67
C LEU A 112 -53.62 10.92 -7.44
N GLN A 113 -53.56 11.00 -8.76
CA GLN A 113 -52.85 10.03 -9.58
C GLN A 113 -51.95 10.74 -10.58
N PHE A 114 -50.72 10.26 -10.70
CA PHE A 114 -49.80 10.65 -11.77
C PHE A 114 -49.69 9.54 -12.80
N SER A 115 -49.43 9.92 -14.05
CA SER A 115 -49.11 8.97 -15.11
C SER A 115 -47.77 8.27 -14.81
N GLU A 116 -47.55 7.10 -15.40
CA GLU A 116 -46.25 6.41 -15.31
C GLU A 116 -45.10 7.27 -15.88
N ASP A 117 -45.36 8.04 -16.95
CA ASP A 117 -44.37 8.96 -17.53
C ASP A 117 -44.01 10.10 -16.56
N SER A 118 -44.99 10.61 -15.83
CA SER A 118 -44.80 11.61 -14.78
C SER A 118 -43.95 11.04 -13.62
N MET A 119 -44.23 9.81 -13.20
CA MET A 119 -43.41 9.13 -12.17
C MET A 119 -41.97 8.95 -12.64
N ARG A 120 -41.77 8.49 -13.88
CA ARG A 120 -40.44 8.34 -14.47
C ARG A 120 -39.69 9.67 -14.54
N THR A 121 -40.35 10.76 -14.91
CA THR A 121 -39.74 12.10 -14.95
C THR A 121 -39.21 12.51 -13.58
N LEU A 122 -39.91 12.18 -12.49
CA LEU A 122 -39.46 12.46 -11.14
C LEU A 122 -38.28 11.57 -10.73
N GLU A 123 -38.31 10.28 -11.08
CA GLU A 123 -37.20 9.34 -10.86
C GLU A 123 -35.93 9.79 -11.59
N ASP A 124 -36.05 10.19 -12.86
CA ASP A 124 -34.93 10.70 -13.68
C ASP A 124 -34.36 11.99 -13.09
N LEU A 125 -35.22 12.88 -12.59
CA LEU A 125 -34.77 14.12 -11.93
C LEU A 125 -34.08 13.84 -10.58
N PHE A 126 -34.57 12.86 -9.82
CA PHE A 126 -33.92 12.42 -8.60
C PHE A 126 -32.53 11.84 -8.93
N GLU A 127 -32.43 11.02 -9.98
CA GLU A 127 -31.14 10.52 -10.45
C GLU A 127 -30.22 11.64 -10.94
N GLU A 128 -30.72 12.65 -11.66
CA GLU A 128 -29.90 13.79 -12.09
C GLU A 128 -29.34 14.60 -10.91
N VAL A 129 -30.11 14.74 -9.82
CA VAL A 129 -29.69 15.47 -8.62
C VAL A 129 -28.66 14.69 -7.80
N PHE A 130 -28.79 13.37 -7.71
CA PHE A 130 -27.93 12.56 -6.83
C PHE A 130 -26.83 11.77 -7.56
N ASN A 131 -26.98 11.54 -8.86
CA ASN A 131 -26.07 10.77 -9.73
C ASN A 131 -25.68 9.42 -9.10
N HIS A 132 -26.67 8.64 -8.64
CA HIS A 132 -26.42 7.38 -7.96
C HIS A 132 -25.77 6.33 -8.86
N HIS A 133 -25.90 6.43 -10.18
CA HIS A 133 -25.21 5.54 -11.12
C HIS A 133 -23.66 5.61 -10.97
N GLU A 134 -23.11 6.75 -10.55
CA GLU A 134 -21.66 6.88 -10.28
C GLU A 134 -21.25 6.33 -8.90
N PHE A 135 -22.19 5.85 -8.08
CA PHE A 135 -21.87 5.31 -6.77
C PHE A 135 -21.20 3.94 -6.87
N THR A 136 -19.89 3.92 -6.65
CA THR A 136 -19.08 2.68 -6.61
C THR A 136 -18.99 2.05 -5.23
N GLY A 137 -19.79 2.51 -4.26
CA GLY A 137 -19.72 2.11 -2.85
C GLY A 137 -19.18 3.20 -1.92
N ARG A 138 -19.07 2.87 -0.63
CA ARG A 138 -18.74 3.82 0.46
C ARG A 138 -17.38 4.52 0.31
N SER A 139 -16.50 3.96 -0.50
CA SER A 139 -15.13 4.42 -0.76
C SER A 139 -15.06 5.91 -1.05
N THR A 140 -16.04 6.43 -1.77
CA THR A 140 -16.05 7.81 -2.25
C THR A 140 -16.93 8.75 -1.41
N THR A 141 -17.46 8.28 -0.28
CA THR A 141 -18.45 9.01 0.53
C THR A 141 -18.08 9.16 2.01
N PHE A 142 -16.89 8.74 2.42
CA PHE A 142 -16.35 8.89 3.76
C PHE A 142 -14.84 9.20 3.75
N PHE A 143 -14.28 9.62 4.89
CA PHE A 143 -12.97 10.27 4.97
C PHE A 143 -11.93 9.49 5.80
N ALA A 144 -12.12 8.18 5.98
CA ALA A 144 -11.24 7.31 6.75
C ALA A 144 -11.28 5.87 6.19
N TYR A 145 -10.51 4.95 6.77
CA TYR A 145 -10.38 3.57 6.27
C TYR A 145 -9.91 3.56 4.81
N GLU A 146 -10.66 2.93 3.90
CA GLU A 146 -10.39 2.97 2.47
C GLU A 146 -10.67 4.35 1.85
N GLY A 147 -11.43 5.20 2.55
CA GLY A 147 -12.07 6.43 2.07
C GLY A 147 -11.19 7.53 1.51
N LEU A 148 -11.85 8.63 1.17
CA LEU A 148 -11.24 9.82 0.60
C LEU A 148 -10.09 10.33 1.49
N ASN A 149 -8.99 10.67 0.82
CA ASN A 149 -7.75 11.16 1.39
C ASN A 149 -7.13 10.32 2.53
N SER A 150 -7.51 9.04 2.63
CA SER A 150 -6.95 8.09 3.59
C SER A 150 -5.89 7.21 2.92
N VAL A 151 -4.70 7.15 3.51
CA VAL A 151 -3.62 6.28 3.04
C VAL A 151 -3.89 4.87 3.57
N TYR A 152 -3.93 3.88 2.68
CA TYR A 152 -4.11 2.48 3.06
C TYR A 152 -2.78 1.72 2.92
N TRP A 153 -2.10 1.51 4.05
CA TRP A 153 -0.68 1.14 4.08
C TRP A 153 -0.36 -0.21 3.44
N HIS A 154 -1.30 -1.17 3.50
CA HIS A 154 -1.13 -2.46 2.85
C HIS A 154 -0.96 -2.32 1.33
N MET A 155 -1.70 -1.42 0.68
CA MET A 155 -1.60 -1.25 -0.77
C MET A 155 -0.29 -0.54 -1.17
N VAL A 156 0.19 0.39 -0.35
CA VAL A 156 1.51 1.03 -0.57
C VAL A 156 2.64 0.01 -0.41
N SER A 157 2.54 -0.89 0.56
CA SER A 157 3.53 -1.96 0.76
C SER A 157 3.49 -2.97 -0.40
N LYS A 158 2.31 -3.29 -0.93
CA LYS A 158 2.19 -4.07 -2.17
C LYS A 158 2.84 -3.38 -3.37
N LEU A 159 2.71 -2.05 -3.50
CA LEU A 159 3.41 -1.29 -4.55
C LEU A 159 4.94 -1.46 -4.42
N LEU A 160 5.47 -1.31 -3.21
CA LEU A 160 6.89 -1.44 -2.95
C LEU A 160 7.40 -2.85 -3.28
N LEU A 161 6.68 -3.88 -2.86
CA LEU A 161 6.99 -5.28 -3.18
C LEU A 161 6.94 -5.54 -4.70
N ALA A 162 5.91 -5.02 -5.39
CA ALA A 162 5.79 -5.16 -6.85
C ALA A 162 7.02 -4.58 -7.57
N LEU A 163 7.47 -3.40 -7.13
CA LEU A 163 8.65 -2.75 -7.69
C LEU A 163 9.92 -3.56 -7.40
N GLN A 164 10.09 -4.06 -6.17
CA GLN A 164 11.19 -4.93 -5.80
C GLN A 164 11.29 -6.16 -6.71
N GLU A 165 10.18 -6.87 -6.91
CA GLU A 165 10.14 -8.06 -7.77
C GLU A 165 10.55 -7.74 -9.21
N ASN A 166 10.13 -6.60 -9.74
CA ASN A 166 10.54 -6.16 -11.07
C ASN A 166 12.02 -5.82 -11.13
N ILE A 167 12.59 -5.14 -10.12
CA ILE A 167 14.03 -4.87 -10.05
C ILE A 167 14.84 -6.16 -10.10
N PHE A 168 14.38 -7.22 -9.42
CA PHE A 168 15.06 -8.51 -9.39
C PHE A 168 14.92 -9.35 -10.65
N ARG A 169 13.80 -9.21 -11.35
CA ARG A 169 13.48 -9.97 -12.56
C ARG A 169 14.13 -9.37 -13.80
N LEU A 170 14.19 -8.05 -13.89
CA LEU A 170 14.64 -7.35 -15.08
C LEU A 170 16.17 -7.32 -15.16
N GLY A 171 16.73 -7.63 -16.34
CA GLY A 171 18.15 -7.43 -16.65
C GLY A 171 18.47 -5.96 -16.88
N LEU A 172 18.39 -5.16 -15.82
CA LEU A 172 18.49 -3.70 -15.87
C LEU A 172 19.92 -3.23 -16.14
N LYS A 173 20.06 -2.19 -16.95
CA LYS A 173 21.31 -1.42 -17.04
C LYS A 173 21.48 -0.59 -15.77
N GLU A 174 22.72 -0.27 -15.41
CA GLU A 174 23.09 0.48 -14.20
C GLU A 174 22.23 1.73 -13.99
N LYS A 175 22.14 2.61 -14.99
CA LYS A 175 21.28 3.80 -14.92
C LYS A 175 19.81 3.48 -14.61
N GLN A 176 19.24 2.45 -15.26
CA GLN A 176 17.84 2.07 -15.04
C GLN A 176 17.63 1.49 -13.64
N LEU A 177 18.60 0.71 -13.16
CA LEU A 177 18.59 0.18 -11.80
C LEU A 177 18.62 1.33 -10.77
N ASP A 178 19.45 2.34 -10.97
CA ASP A 178 19.53 3.49 -10.08
C ASP A 178 18.26 4.34 -10.09
N ASP A 179 17.69 4.60 -11.27
CA ASP A 179 16.40 5.30 -11.39
C ASP A 179 15.28 4.52 -10.67
N LEU A 180 15.24 3.19 -10.79
CA LEU A 180 14.25 2.34 -10.10
C LEU A 180 14.52 2.25 -8.59
N ARG A 181 15.77 2.23 -8.15
CA ARG A 181 16.15 2.32 -6.73
C ARG A 181 15.64 3.60 -6.11
N ARG A 182 15.76 4.74 -6.80
CA ARG A 182 15.21 6.03 -6.33
C ARG A 182 13.71 5.95 -6.09
N TYR A 183 12.95 5.37 -7.01
CA TYR A 183 11.51 5.16 -6.79
C TYR A 183 11.23 4.18 -5.65
N TYR A 184 11.99 3.09 -5.57
CA TYR A 184 11.88 2.10 -4.50
C TYR A 184 12.06 2.75 -3.12
N PHE A 185 13.14 3.49 -2.92
CA PHE A 185 13.41 4.17 -1.66
C PHE A 185 12.46 5.33 -1.41
N ALA A 186 12.02 6.07 -2.43
CA ALA A 186 11.00 7.10 -2.26
C ALA A 186 9.67 6.53 -1.75
N ILE A 187 9.23 5.37 -2.28
CA ILE A 187 8.04 4.66 -1.79
C ILE A 187 8.26 4.14 -0.37
N ARG A 188 9.42 3.53 -0.09
CA ARG A 188 9.81 3.01 1.22
C ARG A 188 9.86 4.08 2.30
N HIS A 189 10.44 5.23 2.00
CA HIS A 189 10.46 6.41 2.88
C HIS A 189 9.07 7.02 3.06
N GLY A 190 8.13 6.72 2.16
CA GLY A 190 6.73 7.10 2.26
C GLY A 190 5.91 6.24 3.23
N LEU A 191 6.40 5.05 3.60
CA LEU A 191 5.71 4.15 4.53
C LEU A 191 5.69 4.71 5.95
N GLY A 192 4.66 4.32 6.71
CA GLY A 192 4.40 4.84 8.07
C GLY A 192 5.61 4.77 9.02
N TYR A 193 6.37 3.67 8.97
CA TYR A 193 7.55 3.48 9.83
C TYR A 193 8.71 4.43 9.54
N SER A 194 8.74 5.02 8.34
CA SER A 194 9.74 6.01 7.93
C SER A 194 9.35 7.43 8.37
N GLN A 195 8.12 7.61 8.88
CA GLN A 195 7.66 8.90 9.40
C GLN A 195 8.01 9.02 10.89
N GLY A 196 8.34 10.23 11.34
CA GLY A 196 8.52 10.50 12.76
C GLY A 196 7.22 10.27 13.53
N SER A 197 7.30 9.74 14.76
CA SER A 197 6.13 9.35 15.57
C SER A 197 5.12 10.48 15.78
N GLU A 198 5.57 11.73 15.86
CA GLU A 198 4.70 12.91 15.96
C GLU A 198 3.79 13.05 14.73
N ARG A 199 4.36 12.92 13.53
CA ARG A 199 3.64 13.01 12.27
C ARG A 199 2.78 11.78 12.00
N PHE A 200 3.29 10.60 12.35
CA PHE A 200 2.54 9.36 12.21
C PHE A 200 1.39 9.26 13.23
N GLY A 201 1.53 9.94 14.36
CA GLY A 201 0.58 9.98 15.47
C GLY A 201 0.51 8.68 16.28
N ALA A 202 1.55 7.86 16.18
CA ALA A 202 1.70 6.56 16.81
C ALA A 202 3.18 6.13 16.86
N PHE A 203 3.49 5.00 17.49
CA PHE A 203 4.80 4.38 17.34
C PHE A 203 4.97 3.90 15.90
N ALA A 204 5.89 4.52 15.16
CA ALA A 204 6.08 4.25 13.74
C ALA A 204 6.51 2.80 13.45
N CYS A 205 7.16 2.13 14.41
CA CYS A 205 7.54 0.72 14.28
C CYS A 205 6.36 -0.26 14.33
N ASP A 206 5.19 0.17 14.82
CA ASP A 206 4.00 -0.67 14.85
C ASP A 206 3.24 -0.58 13.52
N PRO A 207 2.76 -1.70 12.96
CA PRO A 207 1.95 -1.66 11.75
C PRO A 207 0.53 -1.13 12.05
N TYR A 208 -0.02 -0.34 11.12
CA TYR A 208 -1.37 0.22 11.17
C TYR A 208 -2.04 0.05 9.81
N SER A 209 -3.36 -0.15 9.77
CA SER A 209 -4.05 -0.36 8.49
C SER A 209 -4.09 0.90 7.62
N HIS A 210 -4.37 2.06 8.21
CA HIS A 210 -4.57 3.29 7.45
C HIS A 210 -4.27 4.58 8.24
N SER A 211 -4.03 5.67 7.52
CA SER A 211 -3.87 7.02 8.07
C SER A 211 -4.74 8.02 7.30
N PRO A 212 -5.89 8.45 7.87
CA PRO A 212 -6.70 9.52 7.30
C PRO A 212 -5.93 10.84 7.26
N GLU A 213 -6.34 11.80 6.43
CA GLU A 213 -5.67 13.11 6.31
C GLU A 213 -5.52 13.83 7.65
N ASN A 214 -6.60 13.94 8.41
CA ASN A 214 -6.66 14.73 9.64
C ASN A 214 -6.65 13.86 10.91
N ALA A 215 -5.99 12.69 10.86
CA ALA A 215 -5.96 11.76 11.99
C ALA A 215 -4.64 10.99 12.06
N PRO A 216 -4.25 10.54 13.27
CA PRO A 216 -3.11 9.63 13.44
C PRO A 216 -3.37 8.28 12.77
N ALA A 217 -2.32 7.46 12.63
CA ALA A 217 -2.43 6.08 12.18
C ALA A 217 -3.48 5.28 12.99
N ARG A 218 -4.27 4.46 12.29
CA ARG A 218 -5.44 3.75 12.84
C ARG A 218 -5.36 2.25 12.59
N GLN A 219 -6.04 1.50 13.48
CA GLN A 219 -6.12 0.03 13.47
C GLN A 219 -4.74 -0.65 13.61
N PRO A 220 -4.15 -0.66 14.83
CA PRO A 220 -2.83 -1.24 15.07
C PRO A 220 -2.81 -2.77 14.91
N GLY A 221 -1.65 -3.29 14.54
CA GLY A 221 -1.30 -4.70 14.67
C GLY A 221 -1.56 -5.52 13.42
N MET A 222 -2.66 -6.28 13.40
CA MET A 222 -2.88 -7.41 12.47
C MET A 222 -3.32 -6.99 11.06
N THR A 223 -2.59 -6.07 10.43
CA THR A 223 -2.77 -5.70 9.01
C THR A 223 -1.93 -6.60 8.11
N GLY A 224 -2.45 -6.90 6.91
CA GLY A 224 -1.72 -7.65 5.88
C GLY A 224 -0.45 -6.94 5.38
N GLN A 225 -0.27 -5.66 5.70
CA GLN A 225 0.97 -4.91 5.47
C GLN A 225 2.19 -5.68 5.99
N ALA A 226 2.13 -6.21 7.22
CA ALA A 226 3.28 -6.85 7.86
C ALA A 226 3.82 -8.03 7.04
N LYS A 227 2.94 -8.78 6.36
CA LYS A 227 3.34 -9.87 5.45
C LYS A 227 4.16 -9.32 4.27
N GLU A 228 3.75 -8.20 3.68
CA GLU A 228 4.46 -7.61 2.55
C GLU A 228 5.83 -7.06 2.99
N ASP A 229 5.86 -6.37 4.13
CA ASP A 229 7.09 -5.75 4.67
C ASP A 229 8.14 -6.81 5.06
N ILE A 230 7.72 -7.99 5.53
CA ILE A 230 8.62 -9.14 5.75
C ILE A 230 9.26 -9.60 4.42
N LEU A 231 8.46 -9.76 3.36
CA LEU A 231 8.97 -10.17 2.05
C LEU A 231 9.91 -9.12 1.47
N ILE A 232 9.53 -7.84 1.57
CA ILE A 232 10.35 -6.70 1.16
C ILE A 232 11.70 -6.75 1.87
N ARG A 233 11.72 -6.94 3.20
CA ARG A 233 12.97 -6.97 3.96
C ARG A 233 13.86 -8.17 3.60
N LEU A 234 13.28 -9.35 3.36
CA LEU A 234 14.03 -10.52 2.90
C LEU A 234 14.64 -10.27 1.50
N GLY A 235 13.91 -9.60 0.61
CA GLY A 235 14.39 -9.17 -0.68
C GLY A 235 15.50 -8.12 -0.58
N GLU A 236 15.40 -7.14 0.32
CA GLU A 236 16.46 -6.15 0.60
C GLU A 236 17.74 -6.85 1.03
N LEU A 237 17.64 -7.81 1.95
CA LEU A 237 18.76 -8.67 2.38
C LEU A 237 19.29 -9.56 1.24
N GLY A 238 18.67 -9.57 0.07
CA GLY A 238 19.15 -10.27 -1.12
C GLY A 238 18.85 -11.77 -1.14
N LEU A 239 18.00 -12.27 -0.24
CA LEU A 239 17.68 -13.70 -0.09
C LEU A 239 16.62 -14.13 -1.10
N ARG A 240 17.03 -14.85 -2.14
CA ARG A 240 16.15 -15.24 -3.26
C ARG A 240 16.27 -16.73 -3.56
N PRO A 241 15.28 -17.55 -3.16
CA PRO A 241 15.24 -18.96 -3.55
C PRO A 241 15.06 -19.11 -5.07
N ASP A 242 15.89 -19.93 -5.70
CA ASP A 242 15.85 -20.18 -7.15
C ASP A 242 16.36 -21.59 -7.45
N GLY A 243 15.57 -22.43 -8.14
CA GLY A 243 15.97 -23.78 -8.51
C GLY A 243 16.38 -24.71 -7.34
N GLY A 244 15.96 -24.41 -6.11
CA GLY A 244 16.37 -25.12 -4.89
C GLY A 244 17.64 -24.60 -4.24
N ALA A 245 18.36 -23.67 -4.88
CA ALA A 245 19.44 -22.88 -4.29
C ALA A 245 18.88 -21.62 -3.60
N LEU A 246 19.70 -20.97 -2.78
CA LEU A 246 19.40 -19.66 -2.19
C LEU A 246 20.41 -18.64 -2.72
N ARG A 247 19.98 -17.80 -3.65
CA ARG A 247 20.78 -16.67 -4.13
C ARG A 247 20.88 -15.60 -3.05
N ILE A 248 22.05 -15.01 -2.90
CA ILE A 248 22.38 -13.92 -1.98
C ILE A 248 22.93 -12.75 -2.79
N CYS A 249 22.06 -11.80 -3.11
CA CYS A 249 22.36 -10.69 -4.01
C CYS A 249 21.65 -9.41 -3.51
N PRO A 250 22.24 -8.71 -2.53
CA PRO A 250 21.58 -7.63 -1.77
C PRO A 250 21.63 -6.27 -2.49
N ILE A 251 21.18 -6.22 -3.75
CA ILE A 251 21.24 -5.01 -4.59
C ILE A 251 20.32 -3.86 -4.12
N LEU A 252 19.45 -4.11 -3.14
CA LEU A 252 18.59 -3.12 -2.49
C LEU A 252 18.96 -2.88 -1.03
N LEU A 253 20.00 -3.54 -0.50
CA LEU A 253 20.53 -3.25 0.82
C LEU A 253 21.43 -2.02 0.74
N ARG A 254 21.39 -1.15 1.75
CA ARG A 254 22.20 0.06 1.77
C ARG A 254 23.45 -0.15 2.60
N SER A 255 24.53 0.55 2.27
CA SER A 255 25.73 0.61 3.12
C SER A 255 25.41 1.09 4.54
N GLU A 256 24.45 2.01 4.68
CA GLU A 256 24.05 2.58 5.96
C GLU A 256 23.23 1.62 6.83
N ASP A 257 22.82 0.45 6.29
CA ASP A 257 22.14 -0.58 7.08
C ASP A 257 23.13 -1.43 7.92
N PHE A 258 24.44 -1.25 7.74
CA PHE A 258 25.49 -1.94 8.50
C PHE A 258 25.84 -1.18 9.78
N ASN A 259 26.24 -1.92 10.82
CA ASN A 259 26.57 -1.31 12.11
C ASN A 259 27.92 -0.60 12.05
N ALA A 260 27.96 0.67 12.47
CA ALA A 260 29.19 1.47 12.53
C ALA A 260 30.13 1.08 13.69
N SER A 261 29.69 0.20 14.58
CA SER A 261 30.45 -0.29 15.73
C SER A 261 30.20 -1.77 15.97
N GLU A 262 30.98 -2.35 16.86
CA GLU A 262 30.73 -3.69 17.39
C GLU A 262 29.28 -3.80 17.90
N HIS A 263 28.64 -4.93 17.60
CA HIS A 263 27.27 -5.20 18.01
C HIS A 263 27.07 -6.68 18.31
N THR A 264 25.95 -7.00 18.96
CA THR A 264 25.64 -8.36 19.37
C THR A 264 24.29 -8.78 18.80
N LEU A 265 24.25 -9.97 18.18
CA LEU A 265 23.01 -10.68 17.89
C LEU A 265 22.70 -11.64 19.05
N GLU A 266 21.53 -11.47 19.66
CA GLU A 266 20.99 -12.37 20.68
C GLU A 266 19.74 -13.05 20.14
N TRP A 267 19.66 -14.38 20.27
CA TRP A 267 18.48 -15.12 19.84
C TRP A 267 18.26 -16.41 20.63
N ALA A 268 17.02 -16.89 20.63
CA ALA A 268 16.65 -18.18 21.18
C ALA A 268 16.09 -19.08 20.06
N PRO A 269 16.57 -20.33 19.90
CA PRO A 269 15.95 -21.27 18.98
C PRO A 269 14.58 -21.65 19.51
N ASN A 270 13.62 -21.82 18.60
CA ASN A 270 12.30 -22.35 18.93
C ASN A 270 12.19 -23.80 18.41
N PRO A 271 12.01 -24.81 19.27
CA PRO A 271 11.83 -24.74 20.74
C PRO A 271 13.16 -24.78 21.52
N GLY A 272 13.24 -24.09 22.66
CA GLY A 272 14.37 -24.23 23.58
C GLY A 272 14.55 -23.04 24.52
N PRO A 273 15.12 -23.24 25.73
CA PRO A 273 15.40 -22.17 26.68
C PRO A 273 16.77 -21.49 26.48
N ALA A 274 17.61 -22.01 25.57
CA ALA A 274 18.95 -21.50 25.36
C ALA A 274 18.94 -20.16 24.61
N CYS A 275 19.62 -19.17 25.16
CA CYS A 275 19.91 -17.90 24.49
C CYS A 275 21.33 -17.95 23.93
N TYR A 276 21.46 -17.76 22.63
CA TYR A 276 22.73 -17.67 21.93
C TYR A 276 23.08 -16.21 21.75
N LYS A 277 24.39 -15.93 21.84
CA LYS A 277 24.94 -14.59 21.73
C LYS A 277 26.18 -14.66 20.84
N LEU A 278 26.20 -13.87 19.78
CA LEU A 278 27.37 -13.68 18.93
C LEU A 278 27.65 -12.19 18.79
N THR A 279 28.92 -11.82 18.94
CA THR A 279 29.40 -10.45 18.77
C THR A 279 30.10 -10.34 17.42
N PHE A 280 29.79 -9.27 16.69
CA PHE A 280 30.33 -8.99 15.37
C PHE A 280 30.96 -7.59 15.36
N PRO A 281 32.04 -7.39 14.58
CA PRO A 281 32.73 -6.11 14.49
C PRO A 281 31.88 -5.03 13.82
N ALA A 282 32.41 -3.81 13.75
CA ALA A 282 31.88 -2.78 12.85
C ALA A 282 31.83 -3.27 11.39
N ASP A 283 31.08 -2.57 10.55
CA ASP A 283 30.89 -2.87 9.12
C ASP A 283 30.28 -4.26 8.88
N SER A 284 29.44 -4.70 9.82
CA SER A 284 28.70 -5.94 9.72
C SER A 284 27.21 -5.80 10.06
N LEU A 285 26.41 -6.69 9.49
CA LEU A 285 24.95 -6.79 9.70
C LEU A 285 24.59 -8.24 9.97
N ALA A 286 23.99 -8.50 11.12
CA ALA A 286 23.56 -9.84 11.52
C ALA A 286 22.02 -9.94 11.59
N PHE A 287 21.47 -11.06 11.12
CA PHE A 287 20.04 -11.35 11.17
C PHE A 287 19.80 -12.86 11.19
N LEU A 288 18.54 -13.26 11.44
CA LEU A 288 18.15 -14.67 11.40
C LEU A 288 17.36 -14.95 10.11
N TYR A 289 17.70 -16.05 9.46
CA TYR A 289 16.90 -16.61 8.37
C TYR A 289 16.71 -18.11 8.61
N LEU A 290 15.46 -18.55 8.61
CA LEU A 290 15.07 -19.93 8.95
C LEU A 290 15.62 -20.42 10.31
N GLY A 291 15.81 -19.49 11.25
CA GLY A 291 16.34 -19.77 12.59
C GLY A 291 17.87 -19.82 12.68
N GLN A 292 18.58 -19.58 11.57
CA GLN A 292 20.04 -19.60 11.54
C GLN A 292 20.62 -18.19 11.38
N PRO A 293 21.74 -17.87 12.07
CA PRO A 293 22.46 -16.62 11.91
C PRO A 293 23.04 -16.46 10.50
N PHE A 294 22.68 -15.35 9.87
CA PHE A 294 23.35 -14.81 8.69
C PHE A 294 24.08 -13.54 9.11
N VAL A 295 25.35 -13.43 8.69
CA VAL A 295 26.20 -12.30 9.02
C VAL A 295 26.85 -11.79 7.76
N TYR A 296 26.56 -10.55 7.42
CA TYR A 296 27.12 -9.87 6.27
C TYR A 296 28.27 -9.00 6.73
N TYR A 297 29.41 -9.06 6.05
CA TYR A 297 30.60 -8.25 6.31
C TYR A 297 30.90 -7.39 5.08
N LEU A 298 31.12 -6.09 5.27
CA LEU A 298 31.66 -5.25 4.21
C LEU A 298 33.17 -5.44 4.10
N SER A 299 33.65 -5.62 2.88
CA SER A 299 35.09 -5.71 2.61
C SER A 299 35.40 -5.20 1.21
N THR A 300 36.33 -4.25 1.11
CA THR A 300 36.85 -3.78 -0.19
C THR A 300 37.74 -4.81 -0.88
N GLN A 301 38.07 -5.92 -0.19
CA GLN A 301 38.79 -7.06 -0.78
C GLN A 301 37.87 -8.16 -1.28
N ALA A 302 36.56 -8.08 -0.99
CA ALA A 302 35.58 -9.03 -1.53
C ALA A 302 35.34 -8.80 -3.02
N ASP A 303 34.84 -9.83 -3.69
CA ASP A 303 34.44 -9.77 -5.09
C ASP A 303 33.38 -8.67 -5.37
N PRO A 304 33.63 -7.74 -6.32
CA PRO A 304 32.72 -6.65 -6.64
C PRO A 304 31.51 -7.07 -7.47
N GLU A 305 31.49 -8.29 -8.00
CA GLU A 305 30.39 -8.80 -8.83
C GLU A 305 29.51 -9.81 -8.09
N GLN A 306 30.05 -10.50 -7.08
CA GLN A 306 29.35 -11.59 -6.38
C GLN A 306 29.62 -11.58 -4.88
N SER A 307 28.62 -12.00 -4.09
CA SER A 307 28.81 -12.26 -2.67
C SER A 307 29.69 -13.49 -2.45
N GLU A 308 30.61 -13.45 -1.48
CA GLU A 308 31.41 -14.62 -1.10
C GLU A 308 30.80 -15.25 0.15
N ILE A 309 30.45 -16.54 0.07
CA ILE A 309 29.64 -17.19 1.10
C ILE A 309 30.44 -18.30 1.76
N THR A 310 30.46 -18.32 3.09
CA THR A 310 31.04 -19.39 3.91
C THR A 310 29.98 -19.90 4.88
N VAL A 311 29.82 -21.21 4.98
CA VAL A 311 28.87 -21.85 5.92
C VAL A 311 29.66 -22.65 6.92
N LYS A 312 29.34 -22.50 8.20
CA LYS A 312 30.04 -23.15 9.31
C LYS A 312 29.16 -24.17 10.04
N ALA A 313 29.75 -25.32 10.38
CA ALA A 313 29.10 -26.39 11.15
C ALA A 313 29.18 -26.17 12.66
N ASP A 314 30.29 -25.57 13.11
CA ASP A 314 30.61 -25.19 14.48
C ASP A 314 31.56 -23.97 14.48
N HIS A 315 32.18 -23.63 15.61
CA HIS A 315 33.05 -22.46 15.70
C HIS A 315 34.21 -22.46 14.68
N HIS A 316 34.61 -23.59 14.09
CA HIS A 316 35.79 -23.66 13.21
C HIS A 316 35.63 -24.47 11.92
N ASP A 317 34.66 -25.38 11.79
CA ASP A 317 34.54 -26.23 10.59
C ASP A 317 33.73 -25.57 9.47
N ILE A 318 34.36 -25.46 8.30
CA ILE A 318 33.76 -24.91 7.07
C ILE A 318 33.08 -26.03 6.29
N LEU A 319 31.76 -25.95 6.19
CA LEU A 319 30.92 -26.89 5.43
C LEU A 319 30.83 -26.56 3.95
N TYR A 320 30.90 -25.27 3.62
CA TYR A 320 30.67 -24.79 2.27
C TYR A 320 31.39 -23.48 2.02
N ARG A 321 31.92 -23.33 0.80
CA ARG A 321 32.33 -22.05 0.23
C ARG A 321 31.68 -21.91 -1.13
N GLY A 322 31.10 -20.75 -1.40
CA GLY A 322 30.42 -20.45 -2.66
C GLY A 322 30.49 -18.98 -3.00
N LYS A 323 29.98 -18.66 -4.19
CA LYS A 323 29.81 -17.29 -4.66
C LYS A 323 28.38 -17.07 -5.14
N GLY A 324 27.77 -15.96 -4.75
CA GLY A 324 26.45 -15.52 -5.21
C GLY A 324 25.26 -16.33 -4.68
N GLU A 325 25.43 -17.62 -4.36
CA GLU A 325 24.36 -18.50 -3.90
C GLU A 325 24.85 -19.62 -2.97
N LEU A 326 23.95 -20.11 -2.14
CA LEU A 326 24.11 -21.39 -1.45
C LEU A 326 23.65 -22.52 -2.36
N SER A 327 24.39 -23.62 -2.38
CA SER A 327 24.02 -24.82 -3.16
C SER A 327 22.64 -25.35 -2.75
N PRO A 328 21.97 -26.14 -3.63
CA PRO A 328 20.70 -26.76 -3.28
C PRO A 328 20.77 -27.69 -2.06
N GLU A 329 21.92 -28.31 -1.82
CA GLU A 329 22.17 -29.14 -0.65
C GLU A 329 22.14 -28.31 0.64
N ILE A 330 22.93 -27.23 0.70
CA ILE A 330 22.98 -26.36 1.88
C ILE A 330 21.62 -25.67 2.10
N THR A 331 20.99 -25.21 1.03
CA THR A 331 19.66 -24.58 1.10
C THR A 331 18.61 -25.54 1.66
N ARG A 332 18.66 -26.83 1.29
CA ARG A 332 17.80 -27.86 1.87
C ARG A 332 18.07 -28.04 3.37
N ARG A 333 19.34 -28.06 3.79
CA ARG A 333 19.71 -28.18 5.22
C ARG A 333 19.19 -26.99 6.04
N LEU A 334 19.28 -25.77 5.51
CA LEU A 334 18.68 -24.57 6.09
C LEU A 334 17.15 -24.71 6.23
N ALA A 335 16.48 -25.12 5.15
CA ALA A 335 15.02 -25.32 5.14
C ALA A 335 14.56 -26.41 6.14
N GLN A 336 15.38 -27.43 6.34
CA GLN A 336 15.16 -28.49 7.33
C GLN A 336 15.53 -28.09 8.76
N ARG A 337 16.07 -26.88 8.96
CA ARG A 337 16.56 -26.38 10.25
C ARG A 337 17.59 -27.34 10.88
N ASP A 338 18.51 -27.82 10.06
CA ASP A 338 19.59 -28.70 10.50
C ASP A 338 20.41 -28.02 11.62
N SER A 339 20.49 -28.68 12.77
CA SER A 339 21.23 -28.21 13.95
C SER A 339 22.75 -28.17 13.75
N GLY A 340 23.26 -28.88 12.74
CA GLY A 340 24.67 -28.89 12.36
C GLY A 340 25.08 -27.77 11.41
N LEU A 341 24.18 -26.82 11.09
CA LEU A 341 24.53 -25.56 10.44
C LEU A 341 24.37 -24.47 11.49
N LEU A 342 25.44 -23.76 11.84
CA LEU A 342 25.40 -22.76 12.91
C LEU A 342 25.46 -21.32 12.42
N GLN A 343 26.05 -21.08 11.25
CA GLN A 343 26.25 -19.72 10.75
C GLN A 343 26.47 -19.69 9.25
N VAL A 344 25.90 -18.68 8.59
CA VAL A 344 26.21 -18.29 7.22
C VAL A 344 26.90 -16.93 7.25
N GLU A 345 28.16 -16.90 6.82
CA GLU A 345 28.93 -15.67 6.66
C GLU A 345 28.96 -15.27 5.19
N VAL A 346 28.71 -13.99 4.93
CA VAL A 346 28.71 -13.43 3.59
C VAL A 346 29.61 -12.21 3.56
N SER A 347 30.66 -12.26 2.75
CA SER A 347 31.49 -11.08 2.48
C SER A 347 30.96 -10.35 1.25
N LEU A 348 30.79 -9.05 1.37
CA LEU A 348 30.19 -8.18 0.37
C LEU A 348 31.13 -7.03 0.05
N HIS A 349 31.38 -6.80 -1.23
CA HIS A 349 31.98 -5.56 -1.67
C HIS A 349 30.93 -4.43 -1.61
N PRO A 350 31.28 -3.21 -1.17
CA PRO A 350 30.32 -2.09 -1.10
C PRO A 350 29.61 -1.76 -2.42
N SER A 351 30.24 -2.03 -3.57
CA SER A 351 29.61 -1.83 -4.90
C SER A 351 28.44 -2.77 -5.19
N CYS A 352 28.30 -3.88 -4.45
CA CYS A 352 27.18 -4.81 -4.59
C CYS A 352 25.89 -4.28 -3.94
N LEU A 353 25.99 -3.18 -3.20
CA LEU A 353 24.89 -2.56 -2.45
C LEU A 353 24.24 -1.42 -3.24
N CYS A 354 23.14 -0.90 -2.71
CA CYS A 354 22.61 0.37 -3.15
C CYS A 354 23.41 1.52 -2.53
N SER A 355 23.93 2.41 -3.38
CA SER A 355 24.59 3.64 -2.92
C SER A 355 23.59 4.61 -2.27
N GLY A 356 24.04 5.38 -1.28
CA GLY A 356 23.23 6.40 -0.61
C GLY A 356 22.55 7.40 -1.56
N GLU A 357 23.20 7.87 -2.63
CA GLU A 357 22.59 8.83 -3.58
C GLU A 357 21.36 8.29 -4.34
N ALA A 358 21.23 6.96 -4.47
CA ALA A 358 20.05 6.34 -5.07
C ALA A 358 18.96 6.03 -4.03
N ALA A 359 19.29 6.14 -2.74
CA ALA A 359 18.43 5.80 -1.62
C ALA A 359 17.78 7.01 -0.93
N TYR A 360 18.15 8.25 -1.30
CA TYR A 360 17.68 9.48 -0.66
C TYR A 360 17.12 10.49 -1.66
#